data_AF-A0A059LPW6-F1
#
_entry.id   AF-A0A059LPW6-F1
#
_cell.length_a   1.000
_cell.length_b   1.000
_cell.length_c   1.000
_cell.angle_alpha   90.00
_cell.angle_beta   90.00
_cell.angle_gamma   90.00
#
_symmetry.space_group_name_H-M   'P 1'
#
loop_
_entity.id
_entity.type
_entity.pdbx_description
1 polymer ?
#
loop_
_entity_poly.entity_id
_entity_poly.type
_entity_poly.pdbx_seq_one_letter_code
_entity_poly.pdbx_strand_id
1 'polypeptide(L)'
;PPPPSLHLSDGELEEWYKNDSFTAHDALKLLVARIHSHGPVKQHHLQRLYQRCSTGEELDRALRLTRLNYLARGELRQHSPFSHRTSEIFITRALSVGAPEVAAMALRDSSSFGLSADSHKEYHPLLIYYSKQGDLVRMFELFDAMKGSGRMPGPDTCYILVKGCVDCGRPDLAELTIQEFKAAGVRMRAGTELYLVQNKYRKAEQGAAA
;
A
#
# COMPACT_ATOMS: atom_id res chain seq x y z
N PRO A 1 18.93 -38.52 7.02
CA PRO A 1 17.75 -38.12 7.82
C PRO A 1 17.29 -36.70 7.46
N PRO A 2 16.00 -36.47 7.17
CA PRO A 2 15.50 -35.10 7.17
C PRO A 2 15.67 -34.53 8.59
N PRO A 3 15.84 -33.20 8.74
CA PRO A 3 15.87 -32.58 10.07
C PRO A 3 14.57 -32.92 10.80
N PRO A 4 14.59 -32.99 12.15
CA PRO A 4 13.39 -33.31 12.92
C PRO A 4 12.30 -32.32 12.53
N SER A 5 11.22 -32.85 11.97
CA SER A 5 10.02 -32.10 11.66
C SER A 5 9.45 -31.56 12.96
N LEU A 6 9.77 -30.30 13.27
CA LEU A 6 9.04 -29.49 14.24
C LEU A 6 7.58 -29.47 13.76
N HIS A 7 6.77 -30.36 14.30
CA HIS A 7 5.34 -30.39 14.09
C HIS A 7 4.75 -29.16 14.78
N LEU A 8 4.76 -28.02 14.08
CA LEU A 8 4.12 -26.80 14.57
C LEU A 8 2.60 -26.98 14.52
N SER A 9 1.98 -27.09 15.69
CA SER A 9 0.55 -27.31 15.85
C SER A 9 -0.25 -26.04 15.54
N ASP A 10 -1.52 -26.17 15.19
CA ASP A 10 -2.42 -25.01 15.08
C ASP A 10 -2.55 -24.23 16.41
N GLY A 11 -2.18 -24.85 17.54
CA GLY A 11 -2.09 -24.18 18.84
C GLY A 11 -1.01 -23.10 18.90
N GLU A 12 0.16 -23.33 18.30
CA GLU A 12 1.24 -22.34 18.26
C GLU A 12 0.90 -21.16 17.34
N LEU A 13 0.10 -21.39 16.29
CA LEU A 13 -0.46 -20.32 15.45
C LEU A 13 -1.41 -19.40 16.22
N GLU A 14 -2.24 -19.96 17.08
CA GLU A 14 -3.13 -19.17 17.95
C GLU A 14 -2.37 -18.46 19.07
N GLU A 15 -1.31 -19.08 19.59
CA GLU A 15 -0.48 -18.52 20.64
C GLU A 15 0.24 -17.25 20.17
N TRP A 16 1.00 -17.29 19.06
CA TRP A 16 1.71 -16.07 18.60
C TRP A 16 0.74 -14.96 18.18
N TYR A 17 -0.41 -15.33 17.60
CA TYR A 17 -1.40 -14.37 17.11
C TYR A 17 -1.98 -13.54 18.26
N LYS A 18 -2.22 -14.18 19.42
CA LYS A 18 -2.75 -13.55 20.64
C LYS A 18 -1.66 -12.95 21.52
N ASN A 19 -0.43 -13.43 21.44
CA ASN A 19 0.66 -12.99 22.30
C ASN A 19 1.38 -11.76 21.74
N ASP A 20 1.24 -10.61 22.39
CA ASP A 20 1.81 -9.33 21.97
C ASP A 20 3.31 -9.19 22.22
N SER A 21 3.93 -10.10 22.97
CA SER A 21 5.39 -10.13 23.16
C SER A 21 6.15 -10.64 21.93
N PHE A 22 5.48 -11.31 20.99
CA PHE A 22 6.12 -11.84 19.79
C PHE A 22 6.56 -10.71 18.86
N THR A 23 7.86 -10.66 18.56
CA THR A 23 8.42 -9.73 17.58
C THR A 23 7.99 -10.11 16.15
N ALA A 24 8.11 -9.17 15.21
CA ALA A 24 7.90 -9.47 13.79
C ALA A 24 8.87 -10.55 13.28
N HIS A 25 10.12 -10.53 13.77
CA HIS A 25 11.13 -11.53 13.43
C HIS A 25 10.77 -12.94 13.90
N ASP A 26 10.27 -13.09 15.14
CA ASP A 26 9.86 -14.39 15.67
C ASP A 26 8.62 -14.92 14.93
N ALA A 27 7.65 -14.03 14.66
CA ALA A 27 6.48 -14.35 13.86
C ALA A 27 6.87 -14.79 12.43
N LEU A 28 7.82 -14.10 11.78
CA LEU A 28 8.33 -14.49 10.46
C LEU A 28 8.89 -15.91 10.47
N LYS A 29 9.77 -16.23 11.43
CA LYS A 29 10.37 -17.57 11.55
C LYS A 29 9.31 -18.65 11.73
N LEU A 30 8.36 -18.43 12.63
CA LEU A 30 7.26 -19.35 12.91
C LEU A 30 6.41 -19.58 11.65
N LEU A 31 5.99 -18.51 10.99
CA LEU A 31 5.10 -18.59 9.83
C LEU A 31 5.79 -19.25 8.62
N VAL A 32 7.07 -18.99 8.38
CA VAL A 32 7.85 -19.68 7.33
C VAL A 32 7.91 -21.19 7.60
N ALA A 33 8.26 -21.58 8.83
CA ALA A 33 8.32 -22.99 9.21
C ALA A 33 6.95 -23.67 9.08
N ARG A 34 5.86 -22.98 9.46
CA ARG A 34 4.48 -23.48 9.32
C ARG A 34 4.06 -23.65 7.87
N ILE A 35 4.40 -22.71 6.99
CA ILE A 35 4.06 -22.79 5.56
C ILE A 35 4.76 -23.99 4.90
N HIS A 36 6.04 -24.20 5.20
CA HIS A 36 6.79 -25.33 4.64
C HIS A 36 6.32 -26.71 5.14
N SER A 37 5.90 -26.80 6.40
CA SER A 37 5.57 -28.09 7.02
C SER A 37 4.09 -28.49 6.85
N HIS A 38 3.17 -27.53 6.85
CA HIS A 38 1.73 -27.79 6.92
C HIS A 38 0.91 -26.92 5.95
N GLY A 39 1.56 -26.25 5.00
CA GLY A 39 0.89 -25.45 3.98
C GLY A 39 0.46 -24.05 4.43
N PRO A 40 -0.30 -23.33 3.59
CA PRO A 40 -0.51 -21.90 3.74
C PRO A 40 -1.29 -21.52 5.01
N VAL A 41 -0.96 -20.34 5.55
CA VAL A 41 -1.63 -19.72 6.68
C VAL A 41 -2.77 -18.81 6.23
N LYS A 42 -3.75 -18.62 7.12
CA LYS A 42 -4.88 -17.71 6.91
C LYS A 42 -4.40 -16.25 6.84
N GLN A 43 -5.08 -15.44 6.03
CA GLN A 43 -4.67 -14.04 5.78
C GLN A 43 -4.61 -13.15 7.04
N HIS A 44 -5.35 -13.45 8.11
CA HIS A 44 -5.27 -12.67 9.36
C HIS A 44 -3.89 -12.79 10.04
N HIS A 45 -3.19 -13.90 9.86
CA HIS A 45 -1.80 -14.04 10.32
C HIS A 45 -0.87 -13.09 9.57
N LEU A 46 -1.05 -12.93 8.26
CA LEU A 46 -0.31 -11.94 7.47
C LEU A 46 -0.61 -10.53 7.94
N GLN A 47 -1.90 -10.20 8.13
CA GLN A 47 -2.33 -8.88 8.63
C GLN A 47 -1.72 -8.56 9.99
N ARG A 48 -1.70 -9.52 10.92
CA ARG A 48 -1.08 -9.37 12.24
C ARG A 48 0.43 -9.19 12.15
N LEU A 49 1.09 -9.95 11.28
CA LEU A 49 2.52 -9.81 11.03
C LEU A 49 2.85 -8.40 10.51
N TYR A 50 2.10 -7.90 9.52
CA TYR A 50 2.32 -6.56 8.98
C TYR A 50 2.24 -5.51 10.08
N GLN A 51 1.17 -5.54 10.89
CA GLN A 51 0.99 -4.60 12.00
C GLN A 51 2.17 -4.57 12.99
N ARG A 52 2.89 -5.69 13.15
CA ARG A 52 4.05 -5.79 14.04
C ARG A 52 5.37 -5.36 13.40
N CYS A 53 5.50 -5.36 12.08
CA CYS A 53 6.73 -4.96 11.39
C CYS A 53 7.02 -3.48 11.67
N SER A 54 8.17 -3.15 12.22
CA SER A 54 8.59 -1.80 12.64
C SER A 54 9.56 -1.13 11.67
N THR A 55 10.17 -1.90 10.76
CA THR A 55 11.15 -1.41 9.79
C THR A 55 10.78 -1.80 8.36
N GLY A 56 11.36 -1.10 7.38
CA GLY A 56 11.23 -1.47 5.96
C GLY A 56 11.78 -2.86 5.66
N GLU A 57 12.88 -3.28 6.31
CA GLU A 57 13.45 -4.63 6.15
C GLU A 57 12.50 -5.72 6.63
N GLU A 58 11.83 -5.52 7.78
CA GLU A 58 10.84 -6.47 8.28
C GLU A 58 9.65 -6.58 7.33
N LEU A 59 9.21 -5.47 6.72
CA LEU A 59 8.15 -5.47 5.73
C LEU A 59 8.55 -6.12 4.41
N ASP A 60 9.79 -5.93 3.94
CA ASP A 60 10.30 -6.65 2.76
C ASP A 60 10.28 -8.16 3.00
N ARG A 61 10.73 -8.62 4.17
CA ARG A 61 10.65 -10.03 4.56
C ARG A 61 9.21 -10.51 4.69
N ALA A 62 8.32 -9.71 5.26
CA ALA A 62 6.90 -10.03 5.35
C ALA A 62 6.26 -10.15 3.96
N LEU A 63 6.62 -9.29 3.02
CA LEU A 63 6.13 -9.34 1.64
C LEU A 63 6.63 -10.60 0.90
N ARG A 64 7.88 -11.01 1.13
CA ARG A 64 8.40 -12.30 0.63
C ARG A 64 7.66 -13.49 1.23
N LEU A 65 7.37 -13.46 2.54
CA LEU A 65 6.55 -14.48 3.19
C LEU A 65 5.14 -14.53 2.61
N THR A 66 4.55 -13.37 2.31
CA THR A 66 3.23 -13.28 1.67
C THR A 66 3.21 -13.95 0.30
N ARG A 67 4.25 -13.76 -0.52
CA ARG A 67 4.44 -14.50 -1.77
C ARG A 67 4.56 -16.00 -1.54
N LEU A 68 5.38 -16.42 -0.58
CA LEU A 68 5.51 -17.84 -0.21
C LEU A 68 4.14 -18.44 0.17
N ASN A 69 3.37 -17.73 0.98
CA ASN A 69 2.04 -18.15 1.39
C ASN A 69 1.07 -18.22 0.20
N TYR A 70 1.15 -17.26 -0.72
CA TYR A 70 0.31 -17.25 -1.93
C TYR A 70 0.64 -18.40 -2.88
N LEU A 71 1.93 -18.71 -3.08
CA LEU A 71 2.36 -19.85 -3.91
C LEU A 71 1.90 -21.18 -3.30
N ALA A 72 2.03 -21.35 -1.97
CA ALA A 72 1.53 -22.53 -1.27
C ALA A 72 -0.01 -22.68 -1.37
N ARG A 73 -0.76 -21.58 -1.48
CA ARG A 73 -2.21 -21.62 -1.81
C ARG A 73 -2.46 -22.06 -3.25
N GLY A 74 -1.59 -21.66 -4.18
CA GLY A 74 -1.67 -22.07 -5.58
C GLY A 74 -1.61 -23.58 -5.75
N GLU A 75 -0.80 -24.28 -4.96
CA GLU A 75 -0.75 -25.75 -4.92
C GLU A 75 -2.09 -26.38 -4.51
N LEU A 76 -2.89 -25.65 -3.71
CA LEU A 76 -4.23 -26.04 -3.28
C LEU A 76 -5.35 -25.52 -4.20
N ARG A 77 -5.01 -25.03 -5.40
CA ARG A 77 -5.93 -24.40 -6.36
C ARG A 77 -6.66 -23.16 -5.82
N GLN A 78 -6.09 -22.49 -4.81
CA GLN A 78 -6.64 -21.28 -4.21
C GLN A 78 -5.98 -20.02 -4.80
N HIS A 79 -6.33 -19.69 -6.04
CA HIS A 79 -5.65 -18.63 -6.81
C HIS A 79 -6.17 -17.21 -6.55
N SER A 80 -7.25 -17.04 -5.76
CA SER A 80 -7.77 -15.71 -5.47
C SER A 80 -6.75 -14.89 -4.67
N PRO A 81 -6.55 -13.60 -5.04
CA PRO A 81 -5.78 -12.67 -4.23
C PRO A 81 -6.31 -12.59 -2.79
N PHE A 82 -5.45 -12.17 -1.88
CA PHE A 82 -5.85 -11.73 -0.55
C PHE A 82 -6.76 -10.51 -0.64
N SER A 83 -7.58 -10.33 0.39
CA SER A 83 -8.56 -9.23 0.44
C SER A 83 -7.91 -7.84 0.28
N HIS A 84 -8.67 -6.88 -0.27
CA HIS A 84 -8.28 -5.45 -0.31
C HIS A 84 -7.77 -4.94 1.04
N ARG A 85 -8.43 -5.34 2.14
CA ARG A 85 -8.01 -5.00 3.51
C ARG A 85 -6.60 -5.50 3.84
N THR A 86 -6.18 -6.65 3.32
CA THR A 86 -4.83 -7.19 3.54
C THR A 86 -3.79 -6.33 2.83
N SER A 87 -4.04 -5.93 1.58
CA SER A 87 -3.20 -4.97 0.85
C SER A 87 -3.15 -3.63 1.55
N GLU A 88 -4.29 -3.09 1.97
CA GLU A 88 -4.40 -1.80 2.66
C GLU A 88 -3.61 -1.77 3.96
N ILE A 89 -3.70 -2.83 4.78
CA ILE A 89 -2.92 -2.95 6.03
C ILE A 89 -1.41 -2.95 5.72
N PHE A 90 -0.97 -3.69 4.71
CA PHE A 90 0.44 -3.74 4.31
C PHE A 90 0.93 -2.35 3.86
N ILE A 91 0.21 -1.72 2.93
CA ILE A 91 0.57 -0.43 2.35
C ILE A 91 0.60 0.64 3.45
N THR A 92 -0.47 0.73 4.26
CA THR A 92 -0.55 1.71 5.35
C THR A 92 0.57 1.51 6.36
N ARG A 93 0.92 0.26 6.68
CA ARG A 93 2.04 -0.01 7.57
C ARG A 93 3.37 0.44 6.99
N ALA A 94 3.65 0.08 5.73
CA ALA A 94 4.85 0.49 5.01
C ALA A 94 5.04 2.00 5.01
N LEU A 95 3.96 2.75 4.77
CA LEU A 95 3.96 4.20 4.86
C LEU A 95 4.24 4.71 6.29
N SER A 96 3.65 4.09 7.31
CA SER A 96 3.83 4.50 8.71
C SER A 96 5.25 4.31 9.23
N VAL A 97 5.98 3.29 8.71
CA VAL A 97 7.37 3.02 9.10
C VAL A 97 8.37 3.74 8.19
N GLY A 98 7.90 4.58 7.26
CA GLY A 98 8.74 5.35 6.35
C GLY A 98 9.39 4.53 5.24
N ALA A 99 8.76 3.43 4.81
CA ALA A 99 9.21 2.56 3.72
C ALA A 99 8.28 2.62 2.48
N PRO A 100 8.10 3.80 1.84
CA PRO A 100 7.21 3.97 0.69
C PRO A 100 7.61 3.15 -0.53
N GLU A 101 8.90 2.83 -0.69
CA GLU A 101 9.42 1.96 -1.75
C GLU A 101 8.89 0.52 -1.63
N VAL A 102 8.76 0.01 -0.40
CA VAL A 102 8.17 -1.31 -0.15
C VAL A 102 6.67 -1.31 -0.47
N ALA A 103 5.97 -0.22 -0.15
CA ALA A 103 4.56 -0.03 -0.53
C ALA A 103 4.39 0.03 -2.06
N ALA A 104 5.24 0.78 -2.75
CA ALA A 104 5.21 0.91 -4.21
C ALA A 104 5.48 -0.44 -4.90
N MET A 105 6.44 -1.21 -4.39
CA MET A 105 6.73 -2.57 -4.88
C MET A 105 5.52 -3.51 -4.70
N ALA A 106 4.87 -3.46 -3.54
CA ALA A 106 3.68 -4.27 -3.27
C ALA A 106 2.50 -3.95 -4.20
N LEU A 107 2.33 -2.68 -4.61
CA LEU A 107 1.30 -2.28 -5.58
C LEU A 107 1.64 -2.72 -7.00
N ARG A 108 2.85 -2.42 -7.47
CA ARG A 108 3.31 -2.70 -8.83
C ARG A 108 3.30 -4.20 -9.13
N ASP A 109 3.82 -5.00 -8.21
CA ASP A 109 3.97 -6.45 -8.39
C ASP A 109 2.92 -7.22 -7.56
N SER A 110 1.79 -6.59 -7.26
CA SER A 110 0.70 -7.10 -6.39
C SER A 110 0.24 -8.51 -6.74
N SER A 111 0.07 -8.82 -8.03
CA SER A 111 -0.33 -10.15 -8.50
C SER A 111 0.69 -11.23 -8.13
N SER A 112 1.99 -10.92 -8.13
CA SER A 112 3.06 -11.86 -7.77
C SER A 112 3.10 -12.15 -6.26
N PHE A 113 2.62 -11.20 -5.44
CA PHE A 113 2.47 -11.35 -4.00
C PHE A 113 1.10 -11.90 -3.60
N GLY A 114 0.16 -12.04 -4.54
CA GLY A 114 -1.23 -12.38 -4.24
C GLY A 114 -1.98 -11.25 -3.53
N LEU A 115 -1.53 -10.01 -3.61
CA LEU A 115 -2.21 -8.84 -3.03
C LEU A 115 -3.25 -8.27 -4.02
N SER A 116 -4.36 -7.74 -3.50
CA SER A 116 -5.32 -6.98 -4.30
C SER A 116 -4.77 -5.59 -4.62
N ALA A 117 -4.81 -5.19 -5.89
CA ALA A 117 -4.57 -3.84 -6.36
C ALA A 117 -5.41 -3.57 -7.63
N ASP A 118 -6.64 -4.07 -7.61
CA ASP A 118 -7.60 -4.09 -8.71
C ASP A 118 -8.41 -2.79 -8.83
N SER A 119 -8.41 -1.96 -7.79
CA SER A 119 -9.01 -0.64 -7.82
C SER A 119 -7.94 0.46 -7.72
N HIS A 120 -8.30 1.69 -8.10
CA HIS A 120 -7.44 2.86 -7.93
C HIS A 120 -7.28 3.27 -6.45
N LYS A 121 -8.18 2.82 -5.57
CA LYS A 121 -8.19 3.22 -4.15
C LYS A 121 -6.98 2.68 -3.38
N GLU A 122 -6.44 1.56 -3.81
CA GLU A 122 -5.23 0.94 -3.23
C GLU A 122 -4.00 1.83 -3.40
N TYR A 123 -3.99 2.72 -4.40
CA TYR A 123 -2.91 3.68 -4.64
C TYR A 123 -3.06 4.96 -3.82
N HIS A 124 -4.27 5.26 -3.31
CA HIS A 124 -4.55 6.51 -2.58
C HIS A 124 -3.67 6.73 -1.35
N PRO A 125 -3.39 5.73 -0.48
CA PRO A 125 -2.52 5.95 0.68
C PRO A 125 -1.13 6.45 0.28
N LEU A 126 -0.53 5.88 -0.77
CA LEU A 126 0.80 6.23 -1.23
C LEU A 126 0.80 7.56 -2.02
N LEU A 127 -0.25 7.87 -2.78
CA LEU A 127 -0.45 9.20 -3.39
C LEU A 127 -0.56 10.30 -2.31
N ILE A 128 -1.35 10.06 -1.26
CA ILE A 128 -1.49 10.99 -0.13
C ILE A 128 -0.15 11.13 0.60
N TYR A 129 0.60 10.04 0.76
CA TYR A 129 1.93 10.08 1.38
C TYR A 129 2.87 10.99 0.59
N TYR A 130 3.04 10.79 -0.72
CA TYR A 130 3.91 11.65 -1.54
C TYR A 130 3.44 13.10 -1.58
N SER A 131 2.11 13.33 -1.65
CA SER A 131 1.52 14.66 -1.51
C SER A 131 1.93 15.35 -0.20
N LYS A 132 1.91 14.64 0.94
CA LYS A 132 2.30 15.20 2.25
C LYS A 132 3.79 15.46 2.37
N GLN A 133 4.63 14.64 1.72
CA GLN A 133 6.08 14.84 1.68
C GLN A 133 6.50 15.95 0.71
N GLY A 134 5.59 16.44 -0.13
CA GLY A 134 5.89 17.40 -1.19
C GLY A 134 6.60 16.80 -2.40
N ASP A 135 6.66 15.48 -2.48
CA ASP A 135 7.30 14.74 -3.57
C ASP A 135 6.32 14.58 -4.75
N LEU A 136 6.08 15.68 -5.46
CA LEU A 136 5.16 15.67 -6.60
C LEU A 136 5.66 14.76 -7.74
N VAL A 137 6.98 14.59 -7.89
CA VAL A 137 7.55 13.72 -8.93
C VAL A 137 7.09 12.29 -8.70
N ARG A 138 7.35 11.72 -7.51
CA ARG A 138 6.91 10.35 -7.22
C ARG A 138 5.40 10.20 -7.14
N MET A 139 4.68 11.26 -6.74
CA MET A 139 3.22 11.27 -6.76
C MET A 139 2.67 11.06 -8.19
N PHE A 140 3.20 11.79 -9.17
CA PHE A 140 2.76 11.67 -10.56
C PHE A 140 3.29 10.39 -11.24
N GLU A 141 4.52 9.95 -10.94
CA GLU A 141 5.01 8.64 -11.39
C GLU A 141 4.11 7.49 -10.91
N LEU A 142 3.66 7.54 -9.65
CA LEU A 142 2.71 6.56 -9.11
C LEU A 142 1.34 6.64 -9.79
N PHE A 143 0.85 7.86 -10.07
CA PHE A 143 -0.39 8.06 -10.79
C PHE A 143 -0.33 7.49 -12.21
N ASP A 144 0.79 7.67 -12.91
CA ASP A 144 1.01 7.10 -14.24
C ASP A 144 1.15 5.58 -14.19
N ALA A 145 1.85 5.02 -13.19
CA ALA A 145 1.93 3.57 -12.98
C ALA A 145 0.54 2.96 -12.68
N MET A 146 -0.30 3.65 -11.91
CA MET A 146 -1.69 3.25 -11.67
C MET A 146 -2.49 3.21 -12.99
N LYS A 147 -2.39 4.25 -13.82
CA LYS A 147 -3.03 4.26 -15.15
C LYS A 147 -2.48 3.14 -16.05
N GLY A 148 -1.16 2.95 -16.07
CA GLY A 148 -0.47 1.94 -16.87
C GLY A 148 -0.80 0.50 -16.48
N SER A 149 -1.20 0.28 -15.22
CA SER A 149 -1.74 -1.01 -14.75
C SER A 149 -3.25 -1.18 -15.02
N GLY A 150 -3.85 -0.29 -15.82
CA GLY A 150 -5.26 -0.34 -16.20
C GLY A 150 -6.22 0.12 -15.11
N ARG A 151 -5.74 0.76 -14.04
CA ARG A 151 -6.56 1.23 -12.92
C ARG A 151 -7.04 2.64 -13.20
N MET A 152 -8.31 2.74 -13.61
CA MET A 152 -8.93 4.02 -13.95
C MET A 152 -9.08 4.90 -12.71
N PRO A 153 -8.55 6.14 -12.72
CA PRO A 153 -8.66 7.03 -11.58
C PRO A 153 -10.10 7.47 -11.33
N GLY A 154 -10.48 7.53 -10.06
CA GLY A 154 -11.78 8.06 -9.61
C GLY A 154 -11.74 9.52 -9.15
N PRO A 155 -12.91 10.09 -8.76
CA PRO A 155 -13.05 11.47 -8.28
C PRO A 155 -12.07 11.84 -7.15
N ASP A 156 -11.85 10.92 -6.20
CA ASP A 156 -10.96 11.14 -5.07
C ASP A 156 -9.48 11.21 -5.50
N THR A 157 -9.11 10.50 -6.57
CA THR A 157 -7.75 10.58 -7.13
C THR A 157 -7.45 11.99 -7.61
N CYS A 158 -8.38 12.60 -8.36
CA CYS A 158 -8.24 13.98 -8.82
C CYS A 158 -8.07 14.93 -7.63
N TYR A 159 -8.92 14.78 -6.61
CA TYR A 159 -8.85 15.60 -5.42
C TYR A 159 -7.50 15.47 -4.69
N ILE A 160 -6.96 14.26 -4.54
CA ILE A 160 -5.65 14.01 -3.92
C ILE A 160 -4.54 14.70 -4.71
N LEU A 161 -4.50 14.53 -6.03
CA LEU A 161 -3.47 15.12 -6.89
C LEU A 161 -3.53 16.66 -6.89
N VAL A 162 -4.74 17.22 -7.06
CA VAL A 162 -4.97 18.68 -7.02
C VAL A 162 -4.57 19.25 -5.68
N LYS A 163 -5.00 18.62 -4.58
CA LYS A 163 -4.63 19.04 -3.23
C LYS A 163 -3.12 19.03 -3.04
N GLY A 164 -2.45 17.94 -3.44
CA GLY A 164 -1.00 17.83 -3.35
C GLY A 164 -0.28 18.92 -4.14
N CYS A 165 -0.67 19.15 -5.38
CA CYS A 165 -0.09 20.21 -6.22
C CYS A 165 -0.25 21.60 -5.58
N VAL A 166 -1.46 21.94 -5.15
CA VAL A 166 -1.78 23.23 -4.52
C VAL A 166 -1.00 23.41 -3.21
N ASP A 167 -0.99 22.40 -2.35
CA ASP A 167 -0.28 22.44 -1.06
C ASP A 167 1.23 22.54 -1.26
N CYS A 168 1.76 22.09 -2.40
CA CYS A 168 3.17 22.21 -2.77
C CYS A 168 3.50 23.49 -3.55
N GLY A 169 2.55 24.42 -3.70
CA GLY A 169 2.77 25.68 -4.42
C GLY A 169 2.85 25.51 -5.93
N ARG A 170 2.25 24.45 -6.48
CA ARG A 170 2.18 24.13 -7.91
C ARG A 170 0.73 24.15 -8.42
N PRO A 171 0.00 25.27 -8.32
CA PRO A 171 -1.37 25.36 -8.82
C PRO A 171 -1.46 25.18 -10.35
N ASP A 172 -0.37 25.45 -11.08
CA ASP A 172 -0.24 25.15 -12.51
C ASP A 172 -0.43 23.67 -12.81
N LEU A 173 0.20 22.78 -12.02
CA LEU A 173 0.02 21.33 -12.15
C LEU A 173 -1.38 20.88 -11.74
N ALA A 174 -1.99 21.56 -10.75
CA ALA A 174 -3.37 21.28 -10.35
C ALA A 174 -4.38 21.60 -11.47
N GLU A 175 -4.18 22.71 -12.19
CA GLU A 175 -4.99 23.08 -13.35
C GLU A 175 -4.88 22.05 -14.48
N LEU A 176 -3.65 21.63 -14.80
CA LEU A 176 -3.40 20.57 -15.79
C LEU A 176 -4.06 19.24 -15.38
N THR A 177 -3.98 18.88 -14.10
CA THR A 177 -4.64 17.67 -13.57
C THR A 177 -6.16 17.75 -13.76
N ILE A 178 -6.79 18.89 -13.45
CA ILE A 178 -8.23 19.08 -13.66
C ILE A 178 -8.60 18.96 -15.14
N GLN A 179 -7.79 19.54 -16.03
CA GLN A 179 -8.01 19.44 -17.48
C GLN A 179 -7.90 18.00 -17.97
N GLU A 180 -6.92 17.23 -17.49
CA GLU A 180 -6.78 15.80 -17.81
C GLU A 180 -8.03 15.01 -17.40
N PHE A 181 -8.52 15.19 -16.17
CA PHE A 181 -9.72 14.48 -15.69
C PHE A 181 -11.00 14.89 -16.44
N LYS A 182 -11.14 16.17 -16.80
CA LYS A 182 -12.25 16.65 -17.65
C LYS A 182 -12.20 16.02 -19.04
N ALA A 183 -11.03 16.01 -19.68
CA ALA A 183 -10.85 15.43 -21.01
C ALA A 183 -11.13 13.92 -21.01
N ALA A 184 -10.80 13.22 -19.92
CA ALA A 184 -11.10 11.81 -19.73
C ALA A 184 -12.57 11.51 -19.37
N GLY A 185 -13.41 12.54 -19.17
CA GLY A 185 -14.82 12.37 -18.78
C GLY A 185 -15.01 11.81 -17.37
N VAL A 186 -13.98 11.84 -16.51
CA VAL A 186 -14.05 11.32 -15.14
C VAL A 186 -14.73 12.35 -14.26
N ARG A 187 -15.81 11.94 -13.56
CA ARG A 187 -16.48 12.79 -12.57
C ARG A 187 -15.47 13.22 -11.50
N MET A 188 -15.36 14.53 -11.27
CA MET A 188 -14.56 15.08 -10.18
C MET A 188 -15.43 15.31 -8.94
N ARG A 189 -14.79 15.33 -7.76
CA ARG A 189 -15.44 15.76 -6.52
C ARG A 189 -15.78 17.26 -6.63
N ALA A 190 -16.97 17.67 -6.18
CA ALA A 190 -17.43 19.06 -6.26
C ALA A 190 -16.45 20.08 -5.63
N GLY A 191 -15.77 19.69 -4.54
CA GLY A 191 -14.79 20.54 -3.86
C GLY A 191 -13.42 20.64 -4.52
N THR A 192 -13.17 19.94 -5.63
CA THR A 192 -11.82 19.87 -6.25
C THR A 192 -11.39 21.21 -6.83
N GLU A 193 -12.21 21.79 -7.69
CA GLU A 193 -11.93 23.11 -8.28
C GLU A 193 -11.96 24.21 -7.23
N LEU A 194 -12.91 24.13 -6.29
CA LEU A 194 -13.01 25.07 -5.18
C LEU A 194 -11.72 25.09 -4.34
N TYR A 195 -11.13 23.92 -4.07
CA TYR A 195 -9.87 23.83 -3.33
C TYR A 195 -8.75 24.58 -4.04
N LEU A 196 -8.60 24.40 -5.35
CA LEU A 196 -7.63 25.13 -6.16
C LEU A 196 -7.87 26.64 -6.07
N VAL A 197 -9.09 27.12 -6.34
CA VAL A 197 -9.39 28.56 -6.33
C VAL A 197 -9.10 29.20 -4.98
N GLN A 198 -9.48 28.55 -3.87
CA GLN A 198 -9.31 29.09 -2.52
C GLN A 198 -7.86 29.10 -2.02
N ASN A 199 -6.98 28.31 -2.62
CA ASN A 199 -5.63 28.07 -2.10
C ASN A 199 -4.52 28.43 -3.11
N LYS A 200 -4.87 28.86 -4.33
CA LYS A 200 -3.95 29.14 -5.45
C LYS A 200 -2.76 30.03 -5.06
N TYR A 201 -2.98 31.01 -4.18
CA TYR A 201 -1.97 32.01 -3.80
C TYR A 201 -1.52 31.96 -2.33
N ARG A 202 -2.00 31.00 -1.51
CA ARG A 202 -1.73 30.99 -0.06
C ARG A 202 -0.24 30.92 0.30
N LYS A 203 0.60 30.27 -0.52
CA LYS A 203 2.05 30.20 -0.28
C LYS A 203 2.82 31.43 -0.80
N ALA A 204 2.32 32.13 -1.81
CA ALA A 204 2.93 33.36 -2.30
C ALA A 204 2.82 34.49 -1.25
N GLU A 205 1.71 34.52 -0.51
CA GLU A 205 1.48 35.49 0.58
C GLU A 205 2.30 35.19 1.84
N GLN A 206 2.55 33.91 2.15
CA GLN A 206 3.34 33.50 3.33
C GLN A 206 4.85 33.70 3.16
N GLY A 207 5.36 33.65 1.92
CA GLY A 207 6.78 33.95 1.63
C GLY A 207 7.09 35.44 1.48
N ALA A 208 6.08 36.29 1.30
CA ALA A 208 6.23 37.75 1.23
C ALA A 208 6.13 38.44 2.60
N ALA A 209 5.75 37.70 3.64
CA ALA A 209 5.55 38.18 5.02
C ALA A 209 6.62 37.66 6.00
N ALA A 210 7.67 37.01 5.52
CA ALA A 210 8.82 36.52 6.29
C ALA A 210 10.11 37.17 5.77
#